data_AF-A0A2N3K295-F1
#
_entry.id   AF-A0A2N3K295-F1
#
_cell.length_a   1.000
_cell.length_b   1.000
_cell.length_c   1.000
_cell.angle_alpha   90.00
_cell.angle_beta   90.00
_cell.angle_gamma   90.00
#
_symmetry.space_group_name_H-M   'P 1'
#
loop_
_entity.id
_entity.type
_entity.pdbx_description
1 polymer ?
#
loop_
_entity_poly.entity_id
_entity_poly.type
_entity_poly.pdbx_seq_one_letter_code
_entity_poly.pdbx_strand_id
1 'polypeptide(L)'
;MNLSALPGLTAGDFKDRVRRPVYLVVLLAAVGLGYLAVPPADGRWVILALGEYRGTYNSAYVGVATALAGALWLTLGGFYVVRKGIARDEETRVGQILAATPVRTALFLASKFLSSFLVLASMLGVLAVTALAMQLVRGEERGIDLVALLKPFLTMALPLLALTAAAAVLFETVPVLRGGVGNVIWFFVALVVGIGGQSSDAPLGGLGVGRATDSMGAALTEELGKGGDRTFSLGLTQIAEPLTPFRWDGFELGGGFLASRLLIVVIAVALALLPAFWFGRFDPSRDRRGAAARVEAEDEAGSLSGTGASGPAPAPVYRPAPTTALTLPKTPTESGGGTFGRLLAGEVRILVGGVSPWWWAVAAALTVAGLAVPADLVTGLVLPAVWIWPVLIWSRLGSQQVEHGMEGLLGAYPAVRRRLLAEWGSGVVLTAVLGVAPLIRMGLAADFPGLAAWLAGVLFIPSLAMLLGVVCRTHRVFQAVYLPIWYLVVNKVAAVDFMGAVRDAGAPAGPTPLFYAAALLMLGAAFLAAETRRNLTA
;
A
#
# COMPACT_ATOMS: atom_id res chain seq x y z
N MET A 1 -24.65 -28.99 -1.92
CA MET A 1 -23.71 -27.95 -1.45
C MET A 1 -23.92 -27.79 0.04
N ASN A 2 -22.94 -28.10 0.90
CA ASN A 2 -23.07 -27.85 2.35
C ASN A 2 -22.88 -26.36 2.64
N LEU A 3 -23.89 -25.55 2.29
CA LEU A 3 -23.94 -24.12 2.60
C LEU A 3 -23.87 -23.86 4.11
N SER A 4 -24.21 -24.85 4.94
CA SER A 4 -24.10 -24.82 6.39
C SER A 4 -22.67 -24.58 6.91
N ALA A 5 -21.62 -24.85 6.11
CA ALA A 5 -20.25 -24.60 6.52
C ALA A 5 -19.81 -23.12 6.35
N LEU A 6 -20.52 -22.34 5.53
CA LEU A 6 -20.14 -20.95 5.21
C LEU A 6 -20.13 -20.03 6.44
N PRO A 7 -21.17 -20.02 7.31
CA PRO A 7 -21.17 -19.15 8.50
C PRO A 7 -20.05 -19.51 9.47
N GLY A 8 -19.77 -20.80 9.67
CA GLY A 8 -18.70 -21.27 10.56
C GLY A 8 -17.31 -20.83 10.09
N LEU A 9 -17.01 -21.03 8.80
CA LEU A 9 -15.73 -20.60 8.20
C LEU A 9 -15.57 -19.07 8.24
N THR A 10 -16.64 -18.34 7.93
CA THR A 10 -16.63 -16.87 7.93
C THR A 10 -16.42 -16.33 9.35
N ALA A 11 -17.19 -16.83 10.32
CA ALA A 11 -17.10 -16.39 11.70
C ALA A 11 -15.74 -16.73 12.33
N GLY A 12 -15.16 -17.88 11.98
CA GLY A 12 -13.82 -18.29 12.40
C GLY A 12 -12.75 -17.33 11.91
N ASP A 13 -12.71 -17.05 10.60
CA ASP A 13 -11.73 -16.12 10.00
C ASP A 13 -11.92 -14.69 10.53
N PHE A 14 -13.17 -14.22 10.66
CA PHE A 14 -13.49 -12.90 11.20
C PHE A 14 -13.01 -12.76 12.66
N LYS A 15 -13.31 -13.74 13.53
CA LYS A 15 -12.86 -13.73 14.92
C LYS A 15 -11.34 -13.75 15.04
N ASP A 16 -10.64 -14.53 14.20
CA ASP A 16 -9.17 -14.55 14.19
C ASP A 16 -8.59 -13.19 13.77
N ARG A 17 -9.26 -12.42 12.91
CA ARG A 17 -8.80 -11.07 12.53
C ARG A 17 -9.06 -10.03 13.62
N VAL A 18 -10.28 -10.01 14.18
CA VAL A 18 -10.70 -9.02 15.19
C VAL A 18 -9.91 -9.16 16.50
N ARG A 19 -9.41 -10.35 16.82
CA ARG A 19 -8.62 -10.61 18.03
C ARG A 19 -7.15 -10.20 17.92
N ARG A 20 -6.69 -9.75 16.75
CA ARG A 20 -5.29 -9.33 16.56
C ARG A 20 -5.09 -7.88 17.00
N PRO A 21 -3.94 -7.54 17.60
CA PRO A 21 -3.66 -6.16 18.01
C PRO A 21 -3.70 -5.16 16.85
N VAL A 22 -3.31 -5.60 15.65
CA VAL A 22 -3.37 -4.76 14.43
C VAL A 22 -4.79 -4.28 14.12
N TYR A 23 -5.81 -5.07 14.43
CA TYR A 23 -7.20 -4.67 14.20
C TYR A 23 -7.58 -3.45 15.03
N LEU A 24 -7.13 -3.36 16.29
CA LEU A 24 -7.37 -2.17 17.13
C LEU A 24 -6.72 -0.92 16.54
N VAL A 25 -5.47 -1.02 16.07
CA VAL A 25 -4.76 0.11 15.43
C VAL A 25 -5.53 0.60 14.20
N VAL A 26 -6.07 -0.33 13.42
CA VAL A 26 -6.87 -0.02 12.23
C VAL A 26 -8.22 0.63 12.59
N LEU A 27 -8.88 0.21 13.66
CA LEU A 27 -10.09 0.87 14.16
C LEU A 27 -9.80 2.28 14.68
N LEU A 28 -8.69 2.48 15.39
CA LEU A 28 -8.26 3.81 15.84
C LEU A 28 -7.95 4.73 14.65
N ALA A 29 -7.33 4.20 13.60
CA ALA A 29 -7.13 4.94 12.36
C ALA A 29 -8.47 5.31 11.70
N ALA A 30 -9.49 4.44 11.75
CA ALA A 30 -10.84 4.76 11.28
C ALA A 30 -11.50 5.87 12.11
N VAL A 31 -11.35 5.88 13.44
CA VAL A 31 -11.80 6.99 14.30
C VAL A 31 -11.09 8.30 13.91
N GLY A 32 -9.76 8.26 13.75
CA GLY A 32 -8.99 9.43 13.31
C GLY A 32 -9.45 9.95 11.95
N LEU A 33 -9.74 9.05 11.01
CA LEU A 33 -10.30 9.41 9.72
C LEU A 33 -11.68 10.04 9.84
N GLY A 34 -12.58 9.51 10.69
CA GLY A 34 -13.91 10.09 10.92
C GLY A 34 -13.86 11.45 11.61
N TYR A 35 -12.89 11.66 12.52
CA TYR A 35 -12.61 12.97 13.11
C TYR A 35 -12.15 13.98 12.05
N LEU A 36 -11.21 13.57 11.19
CA LEU A 36 -10.75 14.41 10.09
C LEU A 36 -11.89 14.71 9.12
N ALA A 37 -12.76 13.73 8.82
CA ALA A 37 -13.93 13.82 7.93
C ALA A 37 -14.88 14.98 8.24
N VAL A 38 -14.94 15.40 9.51
CA VAL A 38 -15.81 16.46 9.98
C VAL A 38 -14.96 17.52 10.70
N PRO A 39 -14.26 18.41 9.98
CA PRO A 39 -13.39 19.42 10.57
C PRO A 39 -14.18 20.45 11.42
N PRO A 40 -13.52 21.28 12.23
CA PRO A 40 -14.17 22.38 12.94
C PRO A 40 -14.82 23.37 11.97
N ALA A 41 -15.98 23.94 12.36
CA ALA A 41 -16.78 24.84 11.55
C ALA A 41 -16.06 26.16 11.18
N ASP A 42 -15.18 26.61 12.07
CA ASP A 42 -14.29 27.76 11.97
C ASP A 42 -12.89 27.40 11.44
N GLY A 43 -12.68 26.13 11.10
CA GLY A 43 -11.40 25.62 10.62
C GLY A 43 -11.10 26.02 9.17
N ARG A 44 -9.81 26.11 8.85
CA ARG A 44 -9.31 26.31 7.47
C ARG A 44 -9.31 25.05 6.61
N TRP A 45 -9.77 23.92 7.15
CA TRP A 45 -9.76 22.63 6.47
C TRP A 45 -11.19 22.24 6.17
N VAL A 46 -11.46 21.90 4.92
CA VAL A 46 -12.77 21.41 4.49
C VAL A 46 -12.59 20.13 3.70
N ILE A 47 -13.56 19.22 3.84
CA ILE A 47 -13.54 17.92 3.18
C ILE A 47 -14.53 17.81 2.03
N LEU A 48 -15.66 18.50 2.15
CA LEU A 48 -16.67 18.55 1.12
C LEU A 48 -17.08 20.00 0.96
N ALA A 49 -16.97 20.53 -0.25
CA ALA A 49 -17.31 21.91 -0.58
C ALA A 49 -17.95 21.97 -1.95
N LEU A 50 -18.85 22.93 -2.13
CA LEU A 50 -19.39 23.30 -3.43
C LEU A 50 -19.09 24.79 -3.64
N GLY A 51 -18.00 25.09 -4.35
CA GLY A 51 -17.45 26.43 -4.43
C GLY A 51 -17.11 26.99 -3.03
N GLU A 52 -17.73 28.12 -2.69
CA GLU A 52 -17.55 28.81 -1.40
C GLU A 52 -18.54 28.37 -0.30
N TYR A 53 -19.31 27.32 -0.58
CA TYR A 53 -20.40 26.85 0.28
C TYR A 53 -20.13 25.48 0.87
N ARG A 54 -20.59 25.29 2.10
CA ARG A 54 -20.67 23.98 2.76
C ARG A 54 -22.06 23.73 3.33
N GLY A 55 -22.45 22.46 3.44
CA GLY A 55 -23.65 22.13 4.20
C GLY A 55 -23.45 22.42 5.69
N THR A 56 -24.53 22.79 6.37
CA THR A 56 -24.59 22.75 7.84
C THR A 56 -24.31 21.33 8.33
N TYR A 57 -23.69 21.20 9.51
CA TYR A 57 -23.40 19.89 10.13
C TYR A 57 -24.65 19.23 10.70
N ASN A 58 -25.58 18.87 9.80
CA ASN A 58 -26.72 18.01 10.04
C ASN A 58 -26.40 16.54 9.71
N SER A 59 -27.35 15.65 9.98
CA SER A 59 -27.15 14.20 9.78
C SER A 59 -26.91 13.81 8.32
N ALA A 60 -27.58 14.47 7.37
CA ALA A 60 -27.41 14.18 5.95
C ALA A 60 -26.01 14.55 5.45
N TYR A 61 -25.57 15.78 5.73
CA TYR A 61 -24.27 16.29 5.30
C TYR A 61 -23.11 15.53 5.94
N VAL A 62 -23.14 15.37 7.26
CA VAL A 62 -22.11 14.62 8.01
C VAL A 62 -22.04 13.17 7.54
N GLY A 63 -23.20 12.55 7.28
CA GLY A 63 -23.30 11.20 6.74
C GLY A 63 -22.63 11.06 5.37
N VAL A 64 -22.92 11.97 4.44
CA VAL A 64 -22.34 11.95 3.08
C VAL A 64 -20.84 12.23 3.11
N ALA A 65 -20.40 13.28 3.81
CA ALA A 65 -18.98 13.63 3.90
C ALA A 65 -18.15 12.47 4.47
N THR A 66 -18.62 11.86 5.57
CA THR A 66 -17.91 10.76 6.22
C THR A 66 -17.98 9.46 5.42
N ALA A 67 -19.12 9.16 4.78
CA ALA A 67 -19.24 7.97 3.94
C ALA A 67 -18.37 8.06 2.67
N LEU A 68 -18.28 9.23 2.02
CA LEU A 68 -17.40 9.43 0.87
C LEU A 68 -15.92 9.36 1.26
N ALA A 69 -15.54 9.99 2.38
CA ALA A 69 -14.19 9.84 2.93
C ALA A 69 -13.87 8.37 3.25
N GLY A 70 -14.80 7.66 3.90
CA GLY A 70 -14.70 6.23 4.16
C GLY A 70 -14.56 5.42 2.87
N ALA A 71 -15.38 5.67 1.85
CA ALA A 71 -15.30 4.99 0.56
C ALA A 71 -13.93 5.15 -0.10
N LEU A 72 -13.37 6.38 -0.11
CA LEU A 72 -12.06 6.65 -0.69
C LEU A 72 -10.93 5.96 0.09
N TRP A 73 -10.84 6.23 1.39
CA TRP A 73 -9.72 5.79 2.23
C TRP A 73 -9.78 4.30 2.58
N LEU A 74 -10.96 3.74 2.81
CA LEU A 74 -11.10 2.30 3.09
C LEU A 74 -10.97 1.45 1.81
N THR A 75 -11.27 1.98 0.62
CA THR A 75 -10.92 1.30 -0.63
C THR A 75 -9.40 1.22 -0.74
N LEU A 76 -8.70 2.34 -0.58
CA LEU A 76 -7.23 2.37 -0.67
C LEU A 76 -6.56 1.53 0.43
N GLY A 77 -6.77 1.90 1.70
CA GLY A 77 -6.10 1.32 2.85
C GLY A 77 -6.70 -0.01 3.31
N GLY A 78 -8.02 -0.16 3.23
CA GLY A 78 -8.72 -1.35 3.70
C GLY A 78 -8.32 -2.61 2.94
N PHE A 79 -7.99 -2.51 1.65
CA PHE A 79 -7.40 -3.61 0.90
C PHE A 79 -6.14 -4.17 1.58
N TYR A 80 -5.21 -3.32 2.01
CA TYR A 80 -3.98 -3.76 2.69
C TYR A 80 -4.26 -4.41 4.05
N VAL A 81 -5.35 -4.00 4.73
CA VAL A 81 -5.80 -4.58 5.99
C VAL A 81 -6.37 -5.98 5.79
N VAL A 82 -7.22 -6.17 4.77
CA VAL A 82 -7.92 -7.45 4.58
C VAL A 82 -7.16 -8.44 3.71
N ARG A 83 -6.19 -7.96 2.94
CA ARG A 83 -5.24 -8.80 2.21
C ARG A 83 -4.39 -9.61 3.19
N LYS A 84 -3.99 -10.80 2.76
CA LYS A 84 -3.32 -11.88 3.51
C LYS A 84 -4.27 -12.86 4.23
N GLY A 85 -5.51 -12.99 3.79
CA GLY A 85 -6.45 -13.96 4.34
C GLY A 85 -6.14 -15.41 3.97
N ILE A 86 -5.79 -15.66 2.70
CA ILE A 86 -5.45 -16.98 2.16
C ILE A 86 -3.96 -17.26 2.39
N ALA A 87 -3.10 -16.27 2.15
CA ALA A 87 -1.66 -16.42 2.36
C ALA A 87 -1.31 -16.77 3.81
N ARG A 88 -2.07 -16.27 4.78
CA ARG A 88 -1.89 -16.65 6.18
C ARG A 88 -2.27 -18.10 6.46
N ASP A 89 -3.33 -18.62 5.85
CA ASP A 89 -3.69 -20.03 5.99
C ASP A 89 -2.54 -20.92 5.50
N GLU A 90 -1.81 -20.49 4.47
CA GLU A 90 -0.59 -21.16 3.99
C GLU A 90 0.57 -21.07 4.99
N GLU A 91 0.92 -19.86 5.44
CA GLU A 91 2.03 -19.60 6.37
C GLU A 91 1.85 -20.35 7.71
N THR A 92 0.60 -20.43 8.19
CA THR A 92 0.23 -21.13 9.43
C THR A 92 -0.03 -22.62 9.25
N ARG A 93 0.05 -23.14 8.01
CA ARG A 93 -0.29 -24.51 7.62
C ARG A 93 -1.74 -24.94 7.88
N VAL A 94 -2.60 -24.05 8.38
CA VAL A 94 -4.05 -24.29 8.50
C VAL A 94 -4.68 -24.60 7.14
N GLY A 95 -4.12 -24.06 6.06
CA GLY A 95 -4.53 -24.33 4.68
C GLY A 95 -4.49 -25.81 4.31
N GLN A 96 -3.56 -26.59 4.87
CA GLN A 96 -3.46 -28.04 4.64
C GLN A 96 -4.61 -28.79 5.31
N ILE A 97 -4.99 -28.38 6.53
CA ILE A 97 -6.16 -28.92 7.24
C ILE A 97 -7.42 -28.58 6.45
N LEU A 98 -7.53 -27.33 5.98
CA LEU A 98 -8.66 -26.92 5.15
C LEU A 98 -8.71 -27.74 3.88
N ALA A 99 -7.61 -27.96 3.16
CA ALA A 99 -7.58 -28.77 1.94
C ALA A 99 -8.14 -30.19 2.13
N ALA A 100 -7.93 -30.80 3.29
CA ALA A 100 -8.45 -32.13 3.63
C ALA A 100 -9.95 -32.17 4.00
N THR A 101 -10.62 -31.01 4.13
CA THR A 101 -12.07 -30.95 4.41
C THR A 101 -12.92 -31.04 3.15
N PRO A 102 -14.17 -31.55 3.22
CA PRO A 102 -15.08 -31.68 2.06
C PRO A 102 -15.68 -30.34 1.56
N VAL A 103 -15.05 -29.21 1.86
CA VAL A 103 -15.50 -27.86 1.47
C VAL A 103 -15.06 -27.55 0.04
N ARG A 104 -15.99 -27.13 -0.82
CA ARG A 104 -15.68 -26.72 -2.20
C ARG A 104 -14.90 -25.40 -2.24
N THR A 105 -14.04 -25.22 -3.24
CA THR A 105 -13.24 -24.00 -3.45
C THR A 105 -14.08 -22.73 -3.47
N ALA A 106 -15.21 -22.72 -4.19
CA ALA A 106 -16.11 -21.56 -4.24
C ALA A 106 -16.66 -21.18 -2.84
N LEU A 107 -16.97 -22.16 -1.99
CA LEU A 107 -17.48 -21.89 -0.63
C LEU A 107 -16.38 -21.33 0.28
N PHE A 108 -15.15 -21.81 0.12
CA PHE A 108 -13.97 -21.26 0.81
C PHE A 108 -13.65 -19.82 0.37
N LEU A 109 -13.70 -19.53 -0.94
CA LEU A 109 -13.49 -18.18 -1.44
C LEU A 109 -14.61 -17.24 -0.98
N ALA A 110 -15.87 -17.71 -0.99
CA ALA A 110 -17.01 -16.96 -0.44
C ALA A 110 -16.82 -16.64 1.05
N SER A 111 -16.29 -17.56 1.86
CA SER A 111 -16.06 -17.29 3.29
C SER A 111 -14.93 -16.28 3.49
N LYS A 112 -13.86 -16.33 2.69
CA LYS A 112 -12.76 -15.35 2.73
C LYS A 112 -13.20 -13.97 2.26
N PHE A 113 -14.04 -13.90 1.24
CA PHE A 113 -14.69 -12.68 0.80
C PHE A 113 -15.57 -12.08 1.89
N LEU A 114 -16.49 -12.87 2.46
CA LEU A 114 -17.44 -12.39 3.46
C LEU A 114 -16.73 -11.96 4.75
N SER A 115 -15.71 -12.70 5.20
CA SER A 115 -14.89 -12.30 6.35
C SER A 115 -14.15 -10.98 6.10
N SER A 116 -13.54 -10.83 4.92
CA SER A 116 -12.86 -9.57 4.53
C SER A 116 -13.84 -8.41 4.46
N PHE A 117 -15.02 -8.64 3.88
CA PHE A 117 -16.09 -7.65 3.83
C PHE A 117 -16.57 -7.25 5.22
N LEU A 118 -16.75 -8.20 6.15
CA LEU A 118 -17.15 -7.90 7.54
C LEU A 118 -16.10 -7.08 8.29
N VAL A 119 -14.81 -7.30 8.04
CA VAL A 119 -13.74 -6.45 8.62
C VAL A 119 -13.80 -5.03 8.07
N LEU A 120 -14.03 -4.84 6.77
CA LEU A 120 -14.19 -3.50 6.21
C LEU A 120 -15.48 -2.83 6.70
N ALA A 121 -16.58 -3.59 6.79
CA ALA A 121 -17.86 -3.12 7.28
C ALA A 121 -17.80 -2.71 8.76
N SER A 122 -16.99 -3.39 9.59
CA SER A 122 -16.80 -2.98 10.99
C SER A 122 -16.02 -1.67 11.10
N MET A 123 -15.00 -1.45 10.25
CA MET A 123 -14.32 -0.16 10.15
C MET A 123 -15.27 0.94 9.69
N LEU A 124 -16.14 0.65 8.72
CA LEU A 124 -17.19 1.57 8.26
C LEU A 124 -18.21 1.88 9.35
N GLY A 125 -18.57 0.89 10.18
CA GLY A 125 -19.43 1.07 11.34
C GLY A 125 -18.82 2.01 12.38
N VAL A 126 -17.51 1.89 12.64
CA VAL A 126 -16.78 2.83 13.51
C VAL A 126 -16.80 4.25 12.94
N LEU A 127 -16.64 4.41 11.62
CA LEU A 127 -16.79 5.71 10.96
C LEU A 127 -18.19 6.29 11.14
N ALA A 128 -19.24 5.47 11.03
CA ALA A 128 -20.62 5.92 11.24
C ALA A 128 -20.87 6.38 12.68
N VAL A 129 -20.34 5.64 13.68
CA VAL A 129 -20.41 6.05 15.09
C VAL A 129 -19.63 7.34 15.34
N THR A 130 -18.46 7.47 14.70
CA THR A 130 -17.65 8.70 14.81
C THR A 130 -18.36 9.87 14.15
N ALA A 131 -19.01 9.68 13.00
CA ALA A 131 -19.83 10.70 12.34
C ALA A 131 -20.94 11.22 13.25
N LEU A 132 -21.67 10.32 13.92
CA LEU A 132 -22.68 10.66 14.91
C LEU A 132 -22.10 11.50 16.06
N ALA A 133 -20.98 11.06 16.64
CA ALA A 133 -20.30 11.77 17.71
C ALA A 133 -19.83 13.16 17.25
N MET A 134 -19.27 13.25 16.05
CA MET A 134 -18.77 14.50 15.48
C MET A 134 -19.90 15.49 15.19
N GLN A 135 -21.06 15.05 14.70
CA GLN A 135 -22.22 15.93 14.54
C GLN A 135 -22.58 16.62 15.87
N LEU A 136 -22.64 15.84 16.96
CA LEU A 136 -22.95 16.35 18.30
C LEU A 136 -21.86 17.29 18.83
N VAL A 137 -20.58 16.97 18.58
CA VAL A 137 -19.43 17.80 19.00
C VAL A 137 -19.39 19.12 18.24
N ARG A 138 -19.68 19.13 16.94
CA ARG A 138 -19.72 20.36 16.13
C ARG A 138 -20.90 21.24 16.49
N GLY A 139 -22.03 20.65 16.85
CA GLY A 139 -23.11 21.33 17.56
C GLY A 139 -23.92 22.35 16.74
N GLU A 140 -23.73 22.43 15.41
CA GLU A 140 -24.55 23.28 14.53
C GLU A 140 -26.02 22.82 14.50
N GLU A 141 -26.24 21.51 14.41
CA GLU A 141 -27.57 20.90 14.53
C GLU A 141 -27.49 19.65 15.41
N ARG A 142 -28.18 19.70 16.56
CA ARG A 142 -28.21 18.60 17.55
C ARG A 142 -29.27 17.54 17.28
N GLY A 143 -30.19 17.81 16.34
CA GLY A 143 -31.17 16.83 15.89
C GLY A 143 -30.47 15.71 15.12
N ILE A 144 -30.66 14.47 15.55
CA ILE A 144 -30.10 13.29 14.89
C ILE A 144 -31.20 12.61 14.09
N ASP A 145 -31.04 12.58 12.78
CA ASP A 145 -31.74 11.65 11.90
C ASP A 145 -30.79 10.49 11.53
N LEU A 146 -30.98 9.36 12.20
CA LEU A 146 -30.17 8.15 11.97
C LEU A 146 -30.30 7.62 10.55
N VAL A 147 -31.45 7.77 9.92
CA VAL A 147 -31.67 7.29 8.55
C VAL A 147 -30.89 8.17 7.59
N ALA A 148 -31.00 9.49 7.71
CA ALA A 148 -30.22 10.44 6.90
C ALA A 148 -28.72 10.24 7.08
N LEU A 149 -28.26 9.97 8.32
CA LEU A 149 -26.85 9.72 8.62
C LEU A 149 -26.32 8.42 8.00
N LEU A 150 -27.04 7.30 8.14
CA LEU A 150 -26.54 5.97 7.78
C LEU A 150 -26.72 5.62 6.30
N LYS A 151 -27.70 6.22 5.64
CA LYS A 151 -28.04 5.97 4.23
C LYS A 151 -26.84 6.11 3.27
N PRO A 152 -25.97 7.13 3.36
CA PRO A 152 -24.76 7.24 2.53
C PRO A 152 -23.74 6.11 2.79
N PHE A 153 -23.60 5.64 4.04
CA PHE A 153 -22.70 4.53 4.36
C PHE A 153 -23.12 3.25 3.64
N LEU A 154 -24.43 2.95 3.65
CA LEU A 154 -24.99 1.75 3.02
C LEU A 154 -24.97 1.82 1.50
N THR A 155 -25.22 2.99 0.93
CA THR A 155 -25.43 3.14 -0.52
C THR A 155 -24.19 3.61 -1.28
N MET A 156 -23.28 4.37 -0.66
CA MET A 156 -22.04 4.82 -1.31
C MET A 156 -20.85 3.96 -0.89
N ALA A 157 -20.56 3.86 0.42
CA ALA A 157 -19.33 3.22 0.88
C ALA A 157 -19.39 1.69 0.80
N LEU A 158 -20.43 1.07 1.36
CA LEU A 158 -20.52 -0.38 1.53
C LEU A 158 -20.37 -1.17 0.20
N PRO A 159 -20.96 -0.78 -0.94
CA PRO A 159 -20.76 -1.47 -2.21
C PRO A 159 -19.30 -1.45 -2.70
N LEU A 160 -18.60 -0.32 -2.52
CA LEU A 160 -17.17 -0.22 -2.85
C LEU A 160 -16.29 -1.08 -1.92
N LEU A 161 -16.67 -1.22 -0.64
CA LEU A 161 -15.98 -2.13 0.26
C LEU A 161 -16.19 -3.60 -0.11
N ALA A 162 -17.36 -3.96 -0.66
CA ALA A 162 -17.56 -5.29 -1.24
C ALA A 162 -16.59 -5.51 -2.41
N LEU A 163 -16.46 -4.55 -3.34
CA LEU A 163 -15.51 -4.67 -4.44
C LEU A 163 -14.06 -4.78 -3.94
N THR A 164 -13.69 -4.01 -2.92
CA THR A 164 -12.36 -4.06 -2.28
C THR A 164 -12.08 -5.42 -1.64
N ALA A 165 -13.05 -5.99 -0.93
CA ALA A 165 -12.94 -7.32 -0.35
C ALA A 165 -12.80 -8.41 -1.43
N ALA A 166 -13.54 -8.29 -2.53
CA ALA A 166 -13.43 -9.20 -3.67
C ALA A 166 -12.06 -9.10 -4.36
N ALA A 167 -11.55 -7.88 -4.56
CA ALA A 167 -10.22 -7.65 -5.12
C ALA A 167 -9.13 -8.26 -4.24
N ALA A 168 -9.24 -8.16 -2.91
CA ALA A 168 -8.28 -8.81 -1.99
C ALA A 168 -8.22 -10.33 -2.20
N VAL A 169 -9.38 -11.00 -2.30
CA VAL A 169 -9.45 -12.44 -2.60
C VAL A 169 -8.85 -12.76 -3.96
N LEU A 170 -9.23 -12.02 -5.00
CA LEU A 170 -8.71 -12.21 -6.36
C LEU A 170 -7.17 -12.08 -6.39
N PHE A 171 -6.63 -11.00 -5.82
CA PHE A 171 -5.19 -10.71 -5.83
C PHE A 171 -4.39 -11.79 -5.09
N GLU A 172 -4.95 -12.40 -4.04
CA GLU A 172 -4.26 -13.49 -3.34
C GLU A 172 -4.23 -14.81 -4.13
N THR A 173 -5.17 -15.01 -5.04
CA THR A 173 -5.27 -16.25 -5.85
C THR A 173 -4.50 -16.18 -7.17
N VAL A 174 -4.04 -14.99 -7.59
CA VAL A 174 -3.27 -14.79 -8.83
C VAL A 174 -1.78 -14.70 -8.48
N PRO A 175 -0.91 -15.61 -8.98
CA PRO A 175 0.50 -15.69 -8.55
C PRO A 175 1.29 -14.38 -8.64
N VAL A 176 1.11 -13.61 -9.72
CA VAL A 176 1.80 -12.33 -9.93
C VAL A 176 1.29 -11.26 -8.97
N LEU A 177 -0.03 -11.20 -8.75
CA LEU A 177 -0.67 -10.19 -7.90
C LEU A 177 -0.52 -10.50 -6.42
N ARG A 178 -0.25 -11.76 -6.04
CA ARG A 178 -0.08 -12.18 -4.65
C ARG A 178 1.12 -11.50 -3.98
N GLY A 179 2.18 -11.22 -4.75
CA GLY A 179 3.39 -10.52 -4.30
C GLY A 179 3.26 -8.99 -4.25
N GLY A 180 4.39 -8.32 -4.04
CA GLY A 180 4.44 -6.85 -3.91
C GLY A 180 3.95 -6.08 -5.15
N VAL A 181 4.07 -6.66 -6.35
CA VAL A 181 3.54 -6.06 -7.60
C VAL A 181 2.04 -5.76 -7.46
N GLY A 182 1.25 -6.67 -6.88
CA GLY A 182 -0.17 -6.43 -6.69
C GLY A 182 -0.48 -5.32 -5.68
N ASN A 183 0.41 -5.02 -4.72
CA ASN A 183 0.23 -3.87 -3.83
C ASN A 183 0.32 -2.57 -4.63
N VAL A 184 1.36 -2.45 -5.47
CA VAL A 184 1.57 -1.28 -6.34
C VAL A 184 0.40 -1.14 -7.33
N ILE A 185 -0.02 -2.23 -7.98
CA ILE A 185 -1.17 -2.21 -8.90
C ILE A 185 -2.43 -1.77 -8.16
N TRP A 186 -2.70 -2.29 -6.96
CA TRP A 186 -3.88 -1.89 -6.19
C TRP A 186 -3.86 -0.40 -5.88
N PHE A 187 -2.70 0.17 -5.51
CA PHE A 187 -2.58 1.60 -5.27
C PHE A 187 -3.05 2.42 -6.48
N PHE A 188 -2.59 2.08 -7.68
CA PHE A 188 -3.02 2.76 -8.91
C PHE A 188 -4.48 2.49 -9.27
N VAL A 189 -4.98 1.27 -9.06
CA VAL A 189 -6.40 0.94 -9.27
C VAL A 189 -7.28 1.75 -8.32
N ALA A 190 -6.95 1.80 -7.03
CA ALA A 190 -7.66 2.59 -6.04
C ALA A 190 -7.59 4.09 -6.36
N LEU A 191 -6.48 4.57 -6.94
CA LEU A 191 -6.35 5.94 -7.39
C LEU A 191 -7.29 6.25 -8.57
N VAL A 192 -7.32 5.39 -9.58
CA VAL A 192 -8.22 5.53 -10.74
C VAL A 192 -9.68 5.47 -10.29
N VAL A 193 -10.03 4.55 -9.39
CA VAL A 193 -11.38 4.44 -8.82
C VAL A 193 -11.73 5.67 -7.97
N GLY A 194 -10.78 6.17 -7.17
CA GLY A 194 -10.97 7.32 -6.30
C GLY A 194 -11.09 8.64 -7.05
N ILE A 195 -10.24 8.90 -8.05
CA ILE A 195 -10.30 10.11 -8.87
C ILE A 195 -11.45 10.00 -9.88
N GLY A 196 -11.47 8.94 -10.69
CA GLY A 196 -12.48 8.76 -11.73
C GLY A 196 -13.89 8.61 -11.15
N GLY A 197 -14.02 7.98 -9.99
CA GLY A 197 -15.30 7.80 -9.31
C GLY A 197 -15.91 9.08 -8.73
N GLN A 198 -15.18 10.18 -8.66
CA GLN A 198 -15.74 11.49 -8.28
C GLN A 198 -16.49 12.17 -9.44
N SER A 199 -16.24 11.77 -10.68
CA SER A 199 -16.92 12.37 -11.83
C SER A 199 -18.42 12.05 -11.84
N SER A 200 -19.24 12.99 -12.32
CA SER A 200 -20.68 12.81 -12.52
C SER A 200 -21.00 11.72 -13.54
N ASP A 201 -20.14 11.58 -14.55
CA ASP A 201 -20.27 10.61 -15.65
C ASP A 201 -19.61 9.26 -15.36
N ALA A 202 -19.16 9.05 -14.12
CA ALA A 202 -18.52 7.81 -13.73
C ALA A 202 -19.45 6.59 -13.99
N PRO A 203 -18.92 5.48 -14.53
CA PRO A 203 -19.71 4.28 -14.76
C PRO A 203 -20.33 3.79 -13.44
N LEU A 204 -21.58 3.30 -13.52
CA LEU A 204 -22.36 2.85 -12.37
C LEU A 204 -22.57 3.93 -11.27
N GLY A 205 -22.37 5.21 -11.61
CA GLY A 205 -22.49 6.34 -10.69
C GLY A 205 -21.30 6.53 -9.75
N GLY A 206 -20.13 5.95 -10.07
CA GLY A 206 -18.87 6.17 -9.35
C GLY A 206 -18.96 5.98 -7.84
N LEU A 207 -18.39 6.90 -7.07
CA LEU A 207 -18.49 6.98 -5.61
C LEU A 207 -19.88 7.47 -5.13
N GLY A 208 -20.71 7.99 -6.04
CA GLY A 208 -22.00 8.61 -5.74
C GLY A 208 -21.93 10.12 -5.56
N VAL A 209 -20.76 10.71 -5.83
CA VAL A 209 -20.49 12.16 -5.74
C VAL A 209 -21.46 12.97 -6.59
N GLY A 210 -21.63 12.63 -7.88
CA GLY A 210 -22.49 13.41 -8.79
C GLY A 210 -23.89 13.66 -8.24
N ARG A 211 -24.52 12.67 -7.59
CA ARG A 211 -25.85 12.84 -6.98
C ARG A 211 -25.85 13.77 -5.78
N ALA A 212 -24.80 13.74 -4.97
CA ALA A 212 -24.65 14.68 -3.86
C ALA A 212 -24.44 16.10 -4.41
N THR A 213 -23.56 16.27 -5.40
CA THR A 213 -23.28 17.55 -6.05
C THR A 213 -24.51 18.14 -6.73
N ASP A 214 -25.28 17.34 -7.48
CA ASP A 214 -26.50 17.77 -8.17
C ASP A 214 -27.57 18.24 -7.15
N SER A 215 -27.78 17.47 -6.08
CA SER A 215 -28.74 17.81 -5.03
C SER A 215 -28.32 19.08 -4.26
N MET A 216 -27.05 19.17 -3.89
CA MET A 216 -26.50 20.36 -3.22
C MET A 216 -26.62 21.60 -4.10
N GLY A 217 -26.34 21.48 -5.40
CA GLY A 217 -26.48 22.57 -6.35
C GLY A 217 -27.93 23.03 -6.52
N ALA A 218 -28.89 22.11 -6.49
CA ALA A 218 -30.32 22.44 -6.52
C ALA A 218 -30.76 23.19 -5.25
N ALA A 219 -30.42 22.68 -4.07
CA ALA A 219 -30.73 23.32 -2.79
C ALA A 219 -30.08 24.72 -2.67
N LEU A 220 -28.84 24.87 -3.13
CA LEU A 220 -28.15 26.15 -3.14
C LEU A 220 -28.82 27.17 -4.08
N THR A 221 -29.30 26.71 -5.24
CA THR A 221 -30.01 27.57 -6.20
C THR A 221 -31.36 28.04 -5.62
N GLU A 222 -32.04 27.17 -4.89
CA GLU A 222 -33.30 27.49 -4.20
C GLU A 222 -33.09 28.51 -3.06
N GLU A 223 -32.02 28.35 -2.26
CA GLU A 223 -31.74 29.22 -1.12
C GLU A 223 -31.18 30.60 -1.54
N LEU A 224 -30.31 30.67 -2.55
CA LEU A 224 -29.59 31.90 -2.93
C LEU A 224 -30.07 32.56 -4.23
N GLY A 225 -30.95 31.92 -4.99
CA GLY A 225 -31.52 32.47 -6.23
C GLY A 225 -30.51 32.73 -7.38
N LYS A 226 -29.25 32.31 -7.24
CA LYS A 226 -28.19 32.41 -8.26
C LYS A 226 -27.49 31.07 -8.43
N GLY A 227 -27.12 30.75 -9.67
CA GLY A 227 -26.22 29.65 -9.98
C GLY A 227 -24.80 30.01 -9.55
N GLY A 228 -24.47 29.72 -8.28
CA GLY A 228 -23.11 29.84 -7.76
C GLY A 228 -22.14 28.87 -8.45
N ASP A 229 -20.84 29.04 -8.15
CA ASP A 229 -19.82 28.10 -8.60
C ASP A 229 -20.13 26.68 -8.11
N ARG A 230 -20.22 25.73 -9.04
CA ARG A 230 -20.57 24.32 -8.79
C ARG A 230 -19.33 23.42 -8.71
N THR A 231 -18.15 24.02 -8.55
CA THR A 231 -16.91 23.26 -8.43
C THR A 231 -16.96 22.44 -7.14
N PHE A 232 -17.17 21.13 -7.31
CA PHE A 232 -17.17 20.18 -6.21
C PHE A 232 -15.73 19.85 -5.80
N SER A 233 -15.44 20.01 -4.51
CA SER A 233 -14.18 19.56 -3.93
C SER A 233 -14.45 18.49 -2.88
N LEU A 234 -13.79 17.34 -3.03
CA LEU A 234 -13.77 16.27 -2.05
C LEU A 234 -12.33 15.89 -1.73
N GLY A 235 -11.94 16.12 -0.48
CA GLY A 235 -10.59 15.91 0.01
C GLY A 235 -10.20 16.95 1.04
N LEU A 236 -9.11 16.71 1.78
CA LEU A 236 -8.58 17.63 2.77
C LEU A 236 -8.01 18.88 2.08
N THR A 237 -8.87 19.88 1.84
CA THR A 237 -8.51 21.12 1.15
C THR A 237 -8.36 22.24 2.17
N GLN A 238 -7.26 22.99 2.06
CA GLN A 238 -7.05 24.17 2.87
C GLN A 238 -7.66 25.39 2.15
N ILE A 239 -8.48 26.15 2.87
CA ILE A 239 -9.13 27.36 2.37
C ILE A 239 -8.66 28.60 3.17
N ALA A 240 -8.67 29.76 2.52
CA ALA A 240 -8.21 31.01 3.11
C ALA A 240 -9.22 31.57 4.12
N GLU A 241 -10.51 31.51 3.78
CA GLU A 241 -11.63 31.96 4.60
C GLU A 241 -12.61 30.80 4.84
N PRO A 242 -13.29 30.75 6.00
CA PRO A 242 -14.30 29.72 6.28
C PRO A 242 -15.45 29.77 5.27
N LEU A 243 -15.92 28.60 4.83
CA LEU A 243 -17.04 28.50 3.88
C LEU A 243 -18.36 28.93 4.51
N THR A 244 -19.23 29.49 3.69
CA THR A 244 -20.58 29.88 4.09
C THR A 244 -21.47 28.63 4.25
N PRO A 245 -22.07 28.41 5.43
CA PRO A 245 -22.96 27.27 5.64
C PRO A 245 -24.33 27.52 4.99
N PHE A 246 -24.89 26.51 4.34
CA PHE A 246 -26.25 26.51 3.82
C PHE A 246 -26.98 25.22 4.23
N ARG A 247 -28.31 25.23 4.26
CA ARG A 247 -29.05 24.05 4.73
C ARG A 247 -29.18 23.03 3.61
N TRP A 248 -28.68 21.82 3.84
CA TRP A 248 -28.83 20.71 2.88
C TRP A 248 -29.31 19.44 3.58
N ASP A 249 -30.54 19.01 3.28
CA ASP A 249 -31.18 17.86 3.93
C ASP A 249 -30.93 16.51 3.21
N GLY A 250 -29.97 16.49 2.28
CA GLY A 250 -29.52 15.28 1.59
C GLY A 250 -30.09 15.11 0.19
N PHE A 251 -30.17 13.87 -0.29
CA PHE A 251 -30.67 13.56 -1.64
C PHE A 251 -31.56 12.32 -1.65
N GLU A 252 -32.48 12.26 -2.60
CA GLU A 252 -33.36 11.12 -2.81
C GLU A 252 -32.65 9.96 -3.52
N LEU A 253 -32.95 8.73 -3.09
CA LEU A 253 -32.41 7.53 -3.75
C LEU A 253 -33.29 7.16 -4.93
N GLY A 254 -32.91 7.61 -6.12
CA GLY A 254 -33.53 7.12 -7.34
C GLY A 254 -33.27 5.61 -7.53
N GLY A 255 -34.28 4.88 -8.00
CA GLY A 255 -34.18 3.42 -8.21
C GLY A 255 -33.00 3.01 -9.09
N GLY A 256 -32.67 3.81 -10.11
CA GLY A 256 -31.51 3.57 -10.98
C GLY A 256 -30.16 3.63 -10.24
N PHE A 257 -30.02 4.48 -9.23
CA PHE A 257 -28.81 4.53 -8.40
C PHE A 257 -28.71 3.29 -7.50
N LEU A 258 -29.81 2.89 -6.87
CA LEU A 258 -29.82 1.67 -6.06
C LEU A 258 -29.53 0.42 -6.89
N ALA A 259 -30.06 0.36 -8.12
CA ALA A 259 -29.75 -0.72 -9.06
C ALA A 259 -28.25 -0.75 -9.41
N SER A 260 -27.60 0.41 -9.61
CA SER A 260 -26.16 0.46 -9.87
C SER A 260 -25.34 -0.01 -8.67
N ARG A 261 -25.76 0.31 -7.43
CA ARG A 261 -25.11 -0.19 -6.20
C ARG A 261 -25.27 -1.70 -6.03
N LEU A 262 -26.45 -2.23 -6.30
CA LEU A 262 -26.69 -3.67 -6.30
C LEU A 262 -25.82 -4.37 -7.34
N LEU A 263 -25.70 -3.79 -8.55
CA LEU A 263 -24.86 -4.32 -9.60
C LEU A 263 -23.37 -4.35 -9.20
N ILE A 264 -22.86 -3.32 -8.51
CA ILE A 264 -21.49 -3.34 -7.95
C ILE A 264 -21.32 -4.51 -6.97
N VAL A 265 -22.29 -4.77 -6.09
CA VAL A 265 -22.24 -5.90 -5.15
C VAL A 265 -22.26 -7.24 -5.90
N VAL A 266 -23.09 -7.38 -6.93
CA VAL A 266 -23.12 -8.59 -7.77
C VAL A 266 -21.78 -8.80 -8.48
N ILE A 267 -21.19 -7.74 -9.03
CA ILE A 267 -19.85 -7.78 -9.64
C ILE A 267 -18.81 -8.21 -8.60
N ALA A 268 -18.87 -7.67 -7.38
CA ALA A 268 -17.95 -8.05 -6.31
C ALA A 268 -18.07 -9.55 -5.96
N VAL A 269 -19.28 -10.08 -5.84
CA VAL A 269 -19.50 -11.51 -5.58
C VAL A 269 -18.96 -12.36 -6.74
N ALA A 270 -19.24 -11.97 -7.99
CA ALA A 270 -18.71 -12.66 -9.17
C ALA A 270 -17.17 -12.66 -9.19
N LEU A 271 -16.55 -11.51 -8.92
CA LEU A 271 -15.10 -11.33 -8.87
C LEU A 271 -14.44 -12.17 -7.76
N ALA A 272 -15.09 -12.27 -6.59
CA ALA A 272 -14.62 -13.08 -5.48
C ALA A 272 -14.68 -14.59 -5.75
N LEU A 273 -15.64 -15.03 -6.57
CA LEU A 273 -15.84 -16.43 -6.93
C LEU A 273 -15.09 -16.84 -8.20
N LEU A 274 -14.70 -15.88 -9.05
CA LEU A 274 -13.96 -16.10 -10.28
C LEU A 274 -12.71 -16.98 -10.08
N PRO A 275 -11.91 -16.84 -9.00
CA PRO A 275 -10.77 -17.71 -8.79
C PRO A 275 -11.10 -19.19 -8.60
N ALA A 276 -12.36 -19.57 -8.38
CA ALA A 276 -12.75 -20.97 -8.29
C ALA A 276 -12.40 -21.78 -9.55
N PHE A 277 -12.20 -21.13 -10.70
CA PHE A 277 -11.80 -21.78 -11.96
C PHE A 277 -10.33 -22.21 -11.99
N TRP A 278 -9.41 -21.51 -11.31
CA TRP A 278 -7.97 -21.81 -11.36
C TRP A 278 -7.33 -22.08 -9.98
N PHE A 279 -7.95 -21.64 -8.88
CA PHE A 279 -7.38 -21.80 -7.55
C PHE A 279 -7.43 -23.26 -7.09
N GLY A 280 -6.25 -23.87 -7.02
CA GLY A 280 -6.08 -25.30 -6.72
C GLY A 280 -6.18 -25.71 -5.26
N ARG A 281 -6.47 -24.79 -4.33
CA ARG A 281 -6.69 -25.02 -2.89
C ARG A 281 -5.60 -25.86 -2.20
N PHE A 282 -4.46 -25.26 -1.87
CA PHE A 282 -3.34 -25.84 -1.07
C PHE A 282 -2.99 -27.31 -1.39
N ASP A 283 -3.33 -27.81 -2.58
CA ASP A 283 -3.18 -29.22 -2.96
C ASP A 283 -1.72 -29.47 -3.36
N PRO A 284 -0.97 -30.27 -2.57
CA PRO A 284 0.44 -30.51 -2.83
C PRO A 284 0.70 -31.17 -4.20
N SER A 285 -0.29 -31.88 -4.76
CA SER A 285 -0.16 -32.57 -6.05
C SER A 285 -0.17 -31.62 -7.25
N ARG A 286 -0.84 -30.46 -7.11
CA ARG A 286 -0.89 -29.41 -8.15
C ARG A 286 0.34 -28.51 -8.14
N ASP A 287 0.89 -28.21 -6.95
CA ASP A 287 2.13 -27.43 -6.84
C ASP A 287 3.36 -28.18 -7.37
N ARG A 288 3.41 -29.50 -7.23
CA ARG A 288 4.52 -30.33 -7.77
C ARG A 288 4.65 -30.28 -9.29
N ARG A 289 3.56 -30.11 -10.04
CA ARG A 289 3.61 -29.95 -11.51
C ARG A 289 4.20 -28.60 -11.93
N GLY A 290 3.94 -27.53 -11.16
CA GLY A 290 4.55 -26.22 -11.40
C GLY A 290 6.01 -26.15 -10.98
N ALA A 291 6.40 -26.86 -9.91
CA ALA A 291 7.80 -27.00 -9.51
C ALA A 291 8.60 -27.86 -10.50
N ALA A 292 8.04 -28.98 -10.97
CA ALA A 292 8.67 -29.82 -11.98
C ALA A 292 8.87 -29.08 -13.32
N ALA A 293 7.85 -28.35 -13.80
CA ALA A 293 7.96 -27.55 -15.02
C ALA A 293 8.95 -26.37 -14.91
N ARG A 294 9.18 -25.84 -13.69
CA ARG A 294 10.20 -24.81 -13.45
C ARG A 294 11.61 -25.39 -13.40
N VAL A 295 11.78 -26.57 -12.82
CA VAL A 295 13.05 -27.31 -12.84
C VAL A 295 13.40 -27.71 -14.28
N GLU A 296 12.42 -28.19 -15.06
CA GLU A 296 12.61 -28.49 -16.49
C GLU A 296 12.97 -27.24 -17.30
N ALA A 297 12.35 -26.08 -17.03
CA ALA A 297 12.69 -24.83 -17.72
C ALA A 297 14.07 -24.25 -17.32
N GLU A 298 14.51 -24.46 -16.07
CA GLU A 298 15.85 -24.10 -15.60
C GLU A 298 16.93 -25.07 -16.15
N ASP A 299 16.60 -26.36 -16.28
CA ASP A 299 17.46 -27.37 -16.91
C ASP A 299 17.59 -27.14 -18.43
N GLU A 300 16.50 -26.77 -19.13
CA GLU A 300 16.55 -26.41 -20.55
C GLU A 300 17.38 -25.13 -20.80
N ALA A 301 17.24 -24.12 -19.95
CA ALA A 301 18.05 -22.90 -20.02
C ALA A 301 19.53 -23.13 -19.69
N GLY A 302 19.85 -24.10 -18.83
CA GLY A 302 21.21 -24.56 -18.55
C GLY A 302 21.82 -25.43 -19.67
N SER A 303 20.99 -26.18 -20.40
CA SER A 303 21.43 -27.13 -21.45
C SER A 303 22.00 -26.45 -22.70
N LEU A 304 21.65 -25.18 -22.95
CA LEU A 304 22.18 -24.40 -24.08
C LEU A 304 23.64 -23.94 -23.89
N SER A 305 24.27 -24.25 -22.74
CA SER A 305 25.65 -23.85 -22.42
C SER A 305 26.59 -25.02 -22.10
N GLY A 306 26.23 -26.28 -22.37
CA GLY A 306 27.10 -27.41 -22.04
C GLY A 306 26.89 -28.63 -22.94
N THR A 307 27.69 -28.75 -24.00
CA THR A 307 27.93 -30.02 -24.68
C THR A 307 28.69 -30.96 -23.75
N GLY A 308 27.99 -31.97 -23.20
CA GLY A 308 28.59 -33.07 -22.47
C GLY A 308 27.56 -34.17 -22.21
N ALA A 309 27.75 -35.33 -22.85
CA ALA A 309 26.84 -36.47 -22.81
C ALA A 309 26.53 -36.94 -21.38
N SER A 310 25.24 -37.02 -21.04
CA SER A 310 24.73 -37.59 -19.81
C SER A 310 24.43 -39.09 -19.99
N GLY A 311 25.40 -39.94 -19.64
CA GLY A 311 25.10 -41.32 -19.25
C GLY A 311 24.43 -41.34 -17.87
N PRO A 312 23.69 -42.42 -17.51
CA PRO A 312 23.06 -42.53 -16.19
C PRO A 312 24.13 -42.52 -15.11
N ALA A 313 24.19 -41.43 -14.34
CA ALA A 313 25.08 -41.32 -13.21
C ALA A 313 24.67 -42.36 -12.14
N PRO A 314 25.61 -43.20 -11.64
CA PRO A 314 25.30 -44.12 -10.56
C PRO A 314 24.85 -43.34 -9.31
N ALA A 315 23.86 -43.90 -8.60
CA ALA A 315 23.31 -43.33 -7.37
C ALA A 315 24.44 -42.88 -6.42
N PRO A 316 24.35 -41.70 -5.79
CA PRO A 316 25.39 -41.21 -4.91
C PRO A 316 25.51 -42.16 -3.71
N VAL A 317 26.57 -42.96 -3.71
CA VAL A 317 26.97 -43.72 -2.53
C VAL A 317 27.33 -42.70 -1.47
N TYR A 318 26.51 -42.60 -0.42
CA TYR A 318 26.85 -41.84 0.78
C TYR A 318 28.08 -42.49 1.41
N ARG A 319 29.26 -41.98 1.08
CA ARG A 319 30.48 -42.27 1.82
C ARG A 319 30.42 -41.40 3.08
N PRO A 320 30.36 -41.99 4.30
CA PRO A 320 30.53 -41.19 5.50
C PRO A 320 31.88 -40.49 5.37
N ALA A 321 31.86 -39.16 5.45
CA ALA A 321 33.09 -38.38 5.43
C ALA A 321 34.01 -38.91 6.54
N PRO A 322 35.31 -39.11 6.28
CA PRO A 322 36.25 -39.48 7.33
C PRO A 322 36.10 -38.47 8.47
N THR A 323 36.01 -38.98 9.70
CA THR A 323 35.94 -38.24 10.98
C THR A 323 37.24 -37.46 11.19
N THR A 324 37.52 -36.55 10.27
CA THR A 324 38.56 -35.55 10.41
C THR A 324 37.98 -34.60 11.43
N ALA A 325 38.63 -34.49 12.60
CA ALA A 325 38.28 -33.51 13.61
C ALA A 325 37.94 -32.20 12.90
N LEU A 326 36.73 -31.68 13.12
CA LEU A 326 36.27 -30.38 12.64
C LEU A 326 37.20 -29.33 13.23
N THR A 327 38.36 -29.16 12.61
CA THR A 327 39.24 -28.05 12.86
C THR A 327 38.48 -26.85 12.30
N LEU A 328 38.04 -25.98 13.20
CA LEU A 328 37.42 -24.71 12.82
C LEU A 328 38.30 -24.07 11.74
N PRO A 329 37.73 -23.68 10.58
CA PRO A 329 38.51 -23.05 9.52
C PRO A 329 39.27 -21.86 10.11
N LYS A 330 40.60 -21.99 10.21
CA LYS A 330 41.49 -20.90 10.59
C LYS A 330 41.75 -20.04 9.36
N THR A 331 40.70 -19.52 8.75
CA THR A 331 40.86 -18.47 7.73
C THR A 331 41.41 -17.25 8.46
N PRO A 332 42.62 -16.76 8.14
CA PRO A 332 43.14 -15.55 8.75
C PRO A 332 42.13 -14.42 8.53
N THR A 333 41.76 -13.72 9.61
CA THR A 333 40.93 -12.52 9.50
C THR A 333 41.74 -11.47 8.75
N GLU A 334 41.44 -11.27 7.47
CA GLU A 334 41.95 -10.13 6.70
C GLU A 334 41.34 -8.84 7.28
N SER A 335 42.02 -8.25 8.26
CA SER A 335 41.70 -6.96 8.87
C SER A 335 42.17 -5.77 8.02
N GLY A 336 42.15 -5.92 6.69
CA GLY A 336 42.42 -4.84 5.75
C GLY A 336 41.27 -3.83 5.68
N GLY A 337 41.58 -2.56 5.42
CA GLY A 337 40.63 -1.43 5.39
C GLY A 337 39.51 -1.47 4.33
N GLY A 338 39.33 -2.58 3.60
CA GLY A 338 38.33 -2.75 2.54
C GLY A 338 37.12 -3.64 2.90
N THR A 339 37.04 -4.14 4.15
CA THR A 339 35.99 -5.09 4.57
C THR A 339 34.56 -4.53 4.44
N PHE A 340 34.35 -3.25 4.77
CA PHE A 340 33.04 -2.61 4.61
C PHE A 340 32.66 -2.43 3.13
N GLY A 341 33.61 -2.07 2.26
CA GLY A 341 33.37 -1.94 0.82
C GLY A 341 32.95 -3.26 0.18
N ARG A 342 33.62 -4.37 0.55
CA ARG A 342 33.23 -5.73 0.12
C ARG A 342 31.84 -6.11 0.63
N LEU A 343 31.51 -5.76 1.87
CA LEU A 343 30.20 -6.01 2.46
C LEU A 343 29.11 -5.20 1.74
N LEU A 344 29.33 -3.91 1.49
CA LEU A 344 28.44 -3.04 0.74
C LEU A 344 28.23 -3.56 -0.69
N ALA A 345 29.30 -3.93 -1.40
CA ALA A 345 29.20 -4.52 -2.73
C ALA A 345 28.41 -5.83 -2.72
N GLY A 346 28.58 -6.65 -1.68
CA GLY A 346 27.79 -7.86 -1.44
C GLY A 346 26.30 -7.54 -1.24
N GLU A 347 25.96 -6.60 -0.36
CA GLU A 347 24.58 -6.19 -0.10
C GLU A 347 23.94 -5.55 -1.35
N VAL A 348 24.66 -4.73 -2.11
CA VAL A 348 24.19 -4.20 -3.41
C VAL A 348 23.90 -5.35 -4.37
N ARG A 349 24.81 -6.31 -4.51
CA ARG A 349 24.62 -7.49 -5.37
C ARG A 349 23.42 -8.34 -4.94
N ILE A 350 23.20 -8.49 -3.63
CA ILE A 350 22.04 -9.21 -3.09
C ILE A 350 20.75 -8.45 -3.38
N LEU A 351 20.74 -7.13 -3.19
CA LEU A 351 19.58 -6.27 -3.40
C LEU A 351 19.12 -6.30 -4.87
N VAL A 352 20.05 -6.27 -5.82
CA VAL A 352 19.73 -6.27 -7.26
C VAL A 352 19.78 -7.64 -7.93
N GLY A 353 20.27 -8.68 -7.25
CA GLY A 353 20.59 -9.97 -7.86
C GLY A 353 19.39 -10.74 -8.43
N GLY A 354 18.17 -10.41 -7.98
CA GLY A 354 16.92 -11.00 -8.48
C GLY A 354 16.15 -10.12 -9.46
N VAL A 355 16.77 -9.07 -10.00
CA VAL A 355 16.12 -8.08 -10.87
C VAL A 355 16.30 -8.47 -12.34
N SER A 356 15.22 -8.44 -13.11
CA SER A 356 15.27 -8.82 -14.53
C SER A 356 16.03 -7.80 -15.38
N PRO A 357 16.69 -8.20 -16.48
CA PRO A 357 17.38 -7.25 -17.38
C PRO A 357 16.45 -6.18 -17.96
N TRP A 358 15.19 -6.53 -18.22
CA TRP A 358 14.15 -5.58 -18.67
C TRP A 358 13.92 -4.45 -17.67
N TRP A 359 14.04 -4.73 -16.37
CA TRP A 359 13.88 -3.69 -15.35
C TRP A 359 14.97 -2.62 -15.47
N TRP A 360 16.21 -3.04 -15.76
CA TRP A 360 17.32 -2.13 -16.03
C TRP A 360 17.18 -1.39 -17.36
N ALA A 361 16.60 -2.02 -18.39
CA ALA A 361 16.29 -1.34 -19.65
C ALA A 361 15.32 -0.17 -19.44
N VAL A 362 14.27 -0.36 -18.62
CA VAL A 362 13.34 0.71 -18.25
C VAL A 362 14.04 1.79 -17.42
N ALA A 363 14.86 1.40 -16.44
CA ALA A 363 15.64 2.36 -15.66
C ALA A 363 16.56 3.22 -16.54
N ALA A 364 17.27 2.60 -17.48
CA ALA A 364 18.12 3.30 -18.44
C ALA A 364 17.31 4.24 -19.35
N ALA A 365 16.14 3.80 -19.83
CA ALA A 365 15.25 4.65 -20.62
C ALA A 365 14.77 5.88 -19.82
N LEU A 366 14.42 5.72 -18.54
CA LEU A 366 14.06 6.84 -17.66
C LEU A 366 15.25 7.78 -17.41
N THR A 367 16.45 7.25 -17.23
CA THR A 367 17.68 8.07 -17.10
C THR A 367 17.95 8.87 -18.37
N VAL A 368 17.88 8.25 -19.55
CA VAL A 368 18.06 8.94 -20.84
C VAL A 368 16.98 10.00 -21.05
N ALA A 369 15.72 9.69 -20.73
CA ALA A 369 14.62 10.65 -20.78
C ALA A 369 14.90 11.86 -19.86
N GLY A 370 15.37 11.63 -18.63
CA GLY A 370 15.77 12.71 -17.72
C GLY A 370 16.90 13.60 -18.24
N LEU A 371 17.79 13.04 -19.06
CA LEU A 371 18.85 13.80 -19.72
C LEU A 371 18.38 14.50 -21.00
N ALA A 372 17.24 14.15 -21.59
CA ALA A 372 16.72 14.76 -22.82
C ALA A 372 15.65 15.83 -22.56
N VAL A 373 14.84 15.67 -21.51
CA VAL A 373 13.67 16.50 -21.20
C VAL A 373 14.06 17.90 -20.67
N PRO A 374 13.24 18.95 -20.90
CA PRO A 374 13.42 20.28 -20.31
C PRO A 374 13.58 20.28 -18.78
N ALA A 375 14.38 21.22 -18.25
CA ALA A 375 14.82 21.23 -16.85
C ALA A 375 13.67 21.34 -15.83
N ASP A 376 12.58 22.03 -16.20
CA ASP A 376 11.33 22.17 -15.45
C ASP A 376 10.61 20.83 -15.22
N LEU A 377 10.68 19.93 -16.20
CA LEU A 377 10.05 18.61 -16.12
C LEU A 377 10.94 17.56 -15.43
N VAL A 378 12.25 17.81 -15.31
CA VAL A 378 13.19 16.87 -14.67
C VAL A 378 12.82 16.65 -13.20
N THR A 379 12.64 17.73 -12.44
CA THR A 379 12.33 17.66 -11.00
C THR A 379 10.85 17.36 -10.76
N GLY A 380 9.95 17.90 -11.59
CA GLY A 380 8.52 17.76 -11.42
C GLY A 380 7.91 16.43 -11.89
N LEU A 381 8.53 15.76 -12.86
CA LEU A 381 7.98 14.54 -13.50
C LEU A 381 8.97 13.38 -13.50
N VAL A 382 10.19 13.59 -14.00
CA VAL A 382 11.16 12.49 -14.18
C VAL A 382 11.65 11.95 -12.84
N LEU A 383 11.99 12.82 -11.88
CA LEU A 383 12.45 12.41 -10.57
C LEU A 383 11.41 11.56 -9.82
N PRO A 384 10.13 11.96 -9.69
CA PRO A 384 9.08 11.09 -9.17
C PRO A 384 8.96 9.76 -9.93
N ALA A 385 9.02 9.75 -11.26
CA ALA A 385 8.89 8.53 -12.07
C ALA A 385 10.04 7.54 -11.83
N VAL A 386 11.27 8.05 -11.75
CA VAL A 386 12.48 7.27 -11.45
C VAL A 386 12.42 6.69 -10.04
N TRP A 387 11.92 7.46 -9.07
CA TRP A 387 11.85 7.03 -7.67
C TRP A 387 10.61 6.21 -7.31
N ILE A 388 9.60 6.06 -8.16
CA ILE A 388 8.58 5.00 -7.95
C ILE A 388 9.03 3.63 -8.48
N TRP A 389 9.91 3.60 -9.49
CA TRP A 389 10.32 2.38 -10.18
C TRP A 389 10.94 1.29 -9.29
N PRO A 390 11.90 1.59 -8.39
CA PRO A 390 12.54 0.60 -7.51
C PRO A 390 11.76 0.32 -6.22
N VAL A 391 10.48 0.73 -6.10
CA VAL A 391 9.70 0.58 -4.85
C VAL A 391 9.71 -0.86 -4.30
N LEU A 392 9.66 -1.86 -5.19
CA LEU A 392 9.68 -3.27 -4.81
C LEU A 392 11.06 -3.75 -4.33
N ILE A 393 12.14 -3.13 -4.82
CA ILE A 393 13.51 -3.43 -4.42
C ILE A 393 13.77 -2.84 -3.04
N TRP A 394 13.47 -1.56 -2.85
CA TRP A 394 13.62 -0.90 -1.54
C TRP A 394 12.78 -1.55 -0.46
N SER A 395 11.58 -2.03 -0.80
CA SER A 395 10.70 -2.68 0.18
C SER A 395 11.31 -3.91 0.86
N ARG A 396 12.36 -4.50 0.31
CA ARG A 396 13.07 -5.66 0.88
C ARG A 396 14.06 -5.27 1.99
N LEU A 397 14.49 -4.01 2.03
CA LEU A 397 15.43 -3.51 3.04
C LEU A 397 14.85 -3.73 4.44
N GLY A 398 15.61 -4.37 5.32
CA GLY A 398 15.23 -4.67 6.69
C GLY A 398 14.26 -5.86 6.85
N SER A 399 13.64 -6.38 5.78
CA SER A 399 12.72 -7.53 5.84
C SER A 399 13.22 -8.79 5.13
N GLN A 400 14.18 -8.67 4.20
CA GLN A 400 14.64 -9.78 3.37
C GLN A 400 15.15 -10.98 4.19
N GLN A 401 15.77 -10.71 5.33
CA GLN A 401 16.34 -11.71 6.23
C GLN A 401 15.26 -12.58 6.88
N VAL A 402 14.13 -11.95 7.23
CA VAL A 402 12.94 -12.63 7.79
C VAL A 402 12.32 -13.51 6.72
N GLU A 403 12.15 -12.98 5.52
CA GLU A 403 11.44 -13.64 4.42
C GLU A 403 12.12 -14.91 3.95
N HIS A 404 13.45 -14.93 3.96
CA HIS A 404 14.25 -16.09 3.58
C HIS A 404 14.63 -16.98 4.76
N GLY A 405 14.12 -16.70 5.98
CA GLY A 405 14.43 -17.48 7.17
C GLY A 405 15.90 -17.42 7.61
N MET A 406 16.63 -16.38 7.19
CA MET A 406 18.07 -16.24 7.41
C MET A 406 18.42 -15.59 8.75
N GLU A 407 17.43 -15.14 9.52
CA GLU A 407 17.66 -14.47 10.81
C GLU A 407 18.51 -15.30 11.79
N GLY A 408 18.28 -16.61 11.87
CA GLY A 408 19.05 -17.48 12.77
C GLY A 408 20.53 -17.55 12.42
N LEU A 409 20.85 -17.62 11.13
CA LEU A 409 22.23 -17.64 10.63
C LEU A 409 22.90 -16.28 10.80
N LEU A 410 22.15 -15.20 10.54
CA LEU A 410 22.66 -13.84 10.62
C LEU A 410 22.75 -13.29 12.04
N GLY A 411 22.00 -13.87 12.99
CA GLY A 411 22.08 -13.55 14.41
C GLY A 411 23.43 -13.92 15.04
N ALA A 412 24.12 -14.92 14.48
CA ALA A 412 25.48 -15.28 14.87
C ALA A 412 26.55 -14.32 14.31
N TYR A 413 26.18 -13.39 13.43
CA TYR A 413 27.11 -12.45 12.82
C TYR A 413 27.56 -11.38 13.84
N PRO A 414 28.86 -11.27 14.15
CA PRO A 414 29.33 -10.41 15.24
C PRO A 414 29.18 -8.90 14.97
N ALA A 415 29.11 -8.49 13.69
CA ALA A 415 29.11 -7.09 13.29
C ALA A 415 27.75 -6.61 12.72
N VAL A 416 26.67 -6.84 13.49
CA VAL A 416 25.28 -6.48 13.10
C VAL A 416 25.16 -5.03 12.63
N ARG A 417 25.76 -4.07 13.36
CA ARG A 417 25.69 -2.65 12.98
C ARG A 417 26.34 -2.37 11.62
N ARG A 418 27.50 -2.97 11.32
CA ARG A 418 28.19 -2.80 10.03
C ARG A 418 27.37 -3.39 8.89
N ARG A 419 26.72 -4.52 9.14
CA ARG A 419 25.84 -5.17 8.17
C ARG A 419 24.59 -4.35 7.87
N LEU A 420 23.90 -3.85 8.91
CA LEU A 420 22.74 -2.96 8.73
C LEU A 420 23.13 -1.66 8.02
N LEU A 421 24.31 -1.09 8.31
CA LEU A 421 24.84 0.06 7.58
C LEU A 421 25.13 -0.26 6.11
N ALA A 422 25.65 -1.45 5.81
CA ALA A 422 25.90 -1.88 4.43
C ALA A 422 24.58 -2.14 3.67
N GLU A 423 23.60 -2.76 4.31
CA GLU A 423 22.25 -2.98 3.75
C GLU A 423 21.55 -1.64 3.48
N TRP A 424 21.55 -0.71 4.45
CA TRP A 424 21.05 0.66 4.23
C TRP A 424 21.82 1.39 3.12
N GLY A 425 23.15 1.29 3.13
CA GLY A 425 24.03 1.87 2.12
C GLY A 425 23.76 1.34 0.72
N SER A 426 23.38 0.06 0.59
CA SER A 426 23.00 -0.52 -0.70
C SER A 426 21.74 0.15 -1.28
N GLY A 427 20.76 0.47 -0.41
CA GLY A 427 19.59 1.24 -0.77
C GLY A 427 19.93 2.68 -1.19
N VAL A 428 20.82 3.34 -0.45
CA VAL A 428 21.32 4.70 -0.77
C VAL A 428 22.00 4.72 -2.14
N VAL A 429 22.90 3.75 -2.41
CA VAL A 429 23.59 3.62 -3.70
C VAL A 429 22.58 3.42 -4.83
N LEU A 430 21.61 2.51 -4.67
CA LEU A 430 20.59 2.26 -5.68
C LEU A 430 19.75 3.52 -5.97
N THR A 431 19.29 4.23 -4.93
CA THR A 431 18.49 5.46 -5.08
C THR A 431 19.27 6.57 -5.79
N ALA A 432 20.55 6.73 -5.44
CA ALA A 432 21.45 7.71 -6.07
C ALA A 432 21.72 7.37 -7.54
N VAL A 433 22.00 6.10 -7.86
CA VAL A 433 22.25 5.63 -9.23
C VAL A 433 21.02 5.87 -10.12
N LEU A 434 19.83 5.53 -9.64
CA LEU A 434 18.60 5.77 -10.41
C LEU A 434 18.35 7.27 -10.58
N GLY A 435 18.57 8.06 -9.53
CA GLY A 435 18.42 9.52 -9.53
C GLY A 435 19.55 10.30 -10.21
N VAL A 436 20.46 9.66 -10.94
CA VAL A 436 21.68 10.30 -11.48
C VAL A 436 21.38 11.36 -12.56
N ALA A 437 20.37 11.15 -13.40
CA ALA A 437 20.03 12.12 -14.45
C ALA A 437 19.55 13.46 -13.86
N PRO A 438 18.58 13.49 -12.92
CA PRO A 438 18.24 14.70 -12.18
C PRO A 438 19.45 15.32 -11.47
N LEU A 439 20.31 14.52 -10.83
CA LEU A 439 21.51 15.01 -10.15
C LEU A 439 22.43 15.79 -11.11
N ILE A 440 22.75 15.21 -12.27
CA ILE A 440 23.61 15.85 -13.28
C ILE A 440 22.95 17.16 -13.77
N ARG A 441 21.66 17.14 -14.08
CA ARG A 441 20.92 18.31 -14.57
C ARG A 441 20.91 19.45 -13.54
N MET A 442 20.64 19.16 -12.28
CA MET A 442 20.67 20.16 -11.19
C MET A 442 22.09 20.70 -10.95
N GLY A 443 23.11 19.84 -11.05
CA GLY A 443 24.52 20.26 -10.96
C GLY A 443 24.93 21.21 -12.08
N LEU A 444 24.55 20.91 -13.32
CA LEU A 444 24.80 21.78 -14.48
C LEU A 444 24.05 23.12 -14.39
N ALA A 445 22.87 23.12 -13.76
CA ALA A 445 22.08 24.31 -13.51
C ALA A 445 22.48 25.08 -12.24
N ALA A 446 23.49 24.60 -11.49
CA ALA A 446 23.91 25.13 -10.18
C ALA A 446 22.76 25.26 -9.15
N ASP A 447 21.76 24.38 -9.22
CA ASP A 447 20.61 24.33 -8.32
C ASP A 447 20.98 23.62 -6.99
N PHE A 448 21.78 24.29 -6.16
CA PHE A 448 22.20 23.76 -4.85
C PHE A 448 21.04 23.41 -3.92
N PRO A 449 19.96 24.20 -3.82
CA PRO A 449 18.79 23.82 -3.02
C PRO A 449 18.14 22.51 -3.53
N GLY A 450 18.01 22.35 -4.85
CA GLY A 450 17.54 21.12 -5.46
C GLY A 450 18.45 19.91 -5.18
N LEU A 451 19.77 20.09 -5.25
CA LEU A 451 20.74 19.06 -4.89
C LEU A 451 20.61 18.65 -3.42
N ALA A 452 20.39 19.60 -2.52
CA ALA A 452 20.15 19.33 -1.11
C ALA A 452 18.84 18.55 -0.88
N ALA A 453 17.77 18.89 -1.60
CA ALA A 453 16.51 18.15 -1.53
C ALA A 453 16.63 16.74 -2.13
N TRP A 454 17.37 16.58 -3.23
CA TRP A 454 17.67 15.29 -3.83
C TRP A 454 18.45 14.40 -2.86
N LEU A 455 19.49 14.94 -2.20
CA LEU A 455 20.26 14.19 -1.21
C LEU A 455 19.40 13.81 0.01
N ALA A 456 18.48 14.68 0.44
CA ALA A 456 17.51 14.34 1.48
C ALA A 456 16.66 13.14 1.06
N GLY A 457 16.17 13.10 -0.19
CA GLY A 457 15.40 11.97 -0.72
C GLY A 457 16.22 10.67 -0.82
N VAL A 458 17.48 10.76 -1.26
CA VAL A 458 18.41 9.62 -1.32
C VAL A 458 18.63 8.96 0.04
N LEU A 459 18.60 9.73 1.12
CA LEU A 459 18.73 9.22 2.49
C LEU A 459 17.37 8.80 3.08
N PHE A 460 16.31 9.57 2.81
CA PHE A 460 14.98 9.36 3.38
C PHE A 460 14.35 8.04 2.94
N ILE A 461 14.37 7.73 1.64
CA ILE A 461 13.67 6.56 1.11
C ILE A 461 14.24 5.24 1.69
N PRO A 462 15.57 4.99 1.67
CA PRO A 462 16.13 3.78 2.25
C PRO A 462 16.00 3.74 3.78
N SER A 463 16.06 4.87 4.47
CA SER A 463 15.84 4.93 5.92
C SER A 463 14.40 4.55 6.31
N LEU A 464 13.41 5.05 5.56
CA LEU A 464 12.00 4.68 5.74
C LEU A 464 11.77 3.19 5.46
N ALA A 465 12.33 2.69 4.36
CA ALA A 465 12.24 1.27 3.99
C ALA A 465 12.84 0.36 5.07
N MET A 466 14.06 0.66 5.51
CA MET A 466 14.76 -0.09 6.53
C MET A 466 14.00 -0.08 7.87
N LEU A 467 13.51 1.09 8.32
CA LEU A 467 12.75 1.20 9.57
C LEU A 467 11.49 0.32 9.53
N LEU A 468 10.69 0.45 8.48
CA LEU A 468 9.45 -0.31 8.34
C LEU A 468 9.73 -1.81 8.17
N GLY A 469 10.79 -2.17 7.43
CA GLY A 469 11.23 -3.56 7.25
C GLY A 469 11.63 -4.21 8.58
N VAL A 470 12.49 -3.56 9.36
CA VAL A 470 12.98 -4.06 10.66
C VAL A 470 11.84 -4.14 11.67
N VAL A 471 11.03 -3.08 11.82
CA VAL A 471 9.98 -3.02 12.83
C VAL A 471 8.81 -3.95 12.47
N CYS A 472 8.30 -3.88 11.25
CA CYS A 472 7.10 -4.62 10.84
C CYS A 472 7.39 -6.03 10.32
N ARG A 473 8.66 -6.38 10.06
CA ARG A 473 9.09 -7.69 9.54
C ARG A 473 8.38 -8.09 8.24
N THR A 474 8.07 -7.11 7.39
CA THR A 474 7.40 -7.34 6.11
C THR A 474 7.66 -6.20 5.14
N HIS A 475 7.89 -6.53 3.86
CA HIS A 475 8.03 -5.55 2.79
C HIS A 475 6.75 -4.75 2.50
N ARG A 476 5.59 -5.24 2.96
CA ARG A 476 4.27 -4.69 2.56
C ARG A 476 3.97 -3.32 3.16
N VAL A 477 4.46 -3.05 4.37
CA VAL A 477 4.17 -1.76 5.04
C VAL A 477 4.86 -0.61 4.30
N PHE A 478 6.10 -0.80 3.87
CA PHE A 478 6.78 0.20 3.04
C PHE A 478 6.02 0.46 1.74
N GLN A 479 5.58 -0.58 1.04
CA GLN A 479 4.79 -0.43 -0.19
C GLN A 479 3.48 0.34 0.06
N ALA A 480 2.79 0.08 1.17
CA ALA A 480 1.55 0.75 1.53
C ALA A 480 1.74 2.21 2.00
N VAL A 481 2.87 2.55 2.60
CA VAL A 481 3.17 3.89 3.15
C VAL A 481 3.86 4.79 2.14
N TYR A 482 4.84 4.27 1.40
CA TYR A 482 5.64 5.05 0.44
C TYR A 482 4.80 5.55 -0.73
N LEU A 483 3.89 4.73 -1.28
CA LEU A 483 3.09 5.10 -2.44
C LEU A 483 2.17 6.31 -2.19
N PRO A 484 1.42 6.40 -1.07
CA PRO A 484 0.71 7.63 -0.71
C PRO A 484 1.61 8.85 -0.54
N ILE A 485 2.76 8.71 0.14
CA ILE A 485 3.70 9.84 0.31
C ILE A 485 4.19 10.32 -1.05
N TRP A 486 4.60 9.39 -1.92
CA TRP A 486 5.01 9.69 -3.30
C TRP A 486 3.90 10.41 -4.08
N TYR A 487 2.66 9.93 -3.97
CA TYR A 487 1.52 10.54 -4.65
C TYR A 487 1.23 11.96 -4.17
N LEU A 488 1.33 12.22 -2.86
CA LEU A 488 1.16 13.57 -2.33
C LEU A 488 2.21 14.54 -2.87
N VAL A 489 3.46 14.09 -3.05
CA VAL A 489 4.51 14.90 -3.71
C VAL A 489 4.15 15.19 -5.17
N VAL A 490 3.68 14.19 -5.92
CA VAL A 490 3.22 14.37 -7.31
C VAL A 490 2.05 15.37 -7.39
N ASN A 491 1.18 15.39 -6.38
CA ASN A 491 0.08 16.35 -6.24
C ASN A 491 0.51 17.70 -5.64
N LYS A 492 1.81 18.01 -5.67
CA LYS A 492 2.37 19.31 -5.27
C LYS A 492 2.16 19.68 -3.80
N VAL A 493 1.98 18.69 -2.92
CA VAL A 493 1.91 18.92 -1.47
C VAL A 493 3.32 19.14 -0.92
N ALA A 494 3.73 20.41 -0.80
CA ALA A 494 5.08 20.80 -0.38
C ALA A 494 5.48 20.25 1.00
N ALA A 495 4.54 20.09 1.93
CA ALA A 495 4.81 19.62 3.29
C ALA A 495 5.46 18.22 3.34
N VAL A 496 5.21 17.37 2.32
CA VAL A 496 5.76 16.02 2.24
C VAL A 496 6.82 15.87 1.13
N ASP A 497 7.26 16.97 0.53
CA ASP A 497 8.23 16.95 -0.57
C ASP A 497 9.66 16.65 -0.09
N PHE A 498 9.94 15.34 0.01
CA PHE A 498 11.25 14.81 0.38
C PHE A 498 12.26 14.79 -0.77
N MET A 499 11.84 15.11 -2.00
CA MET A 499 12.68 15.00 -3.20
C MET A 499 12.97 16.34 -3.89
N GLY A 500 12.31 17.43 -3.47
CA GLY A 500 12.44 18.76 -4.07
C GLY A 500 11.72 18.89 -5.42
N ALA A 501 10.64 18.14 -5.61
CA ALA A 501 9.84 18.16 -6.85
C ALA A 501 8.83 19.33 -6.89
N VAL A 502 8.48 19.89 -5.73
CA VAL A 502 7.59 21.05 -5.61
C VAL A 502 8.47 22.29 -5.51
N ARG A 503 8.34 23.17 -6.51
CA ARG A 503 9.17 24.37 -6.65
C ARG A 503 8.32 25.62 -6.52
N ASP A 504 8.81 26.58 -5.77
CA ASP A 504 8.29 27.95 -5.69
C ASP A 504 9.43 28.92 -6.04
N ALA A 505 9.19 29.80 -7.00
CA ALA A 505 10.21 30.68 -7.58
C ALA A 505 11.56 29.99 -7.95
N GLY A 506 11.51 28.70 -8.34
CA GLY A 506 12.68 27.89 -8.69
C GLY A 506 13.36 27.16 -7.51
N ALA A 507 13.04 27.50 -6.27
CA ALA A 507 13.55 26.82 -5.08
C ALA A 507 12.61 25.70 -4.61
N PRO A 508 13.11 24.62 -3.96
CA PRO A 508 12.27 23.62 -3.31
C PRO A 508 11.39 24.26 -2.24
N ALA A 509 10.07 24.07 -2.34
CA ALA A 509 9.10 24.56 -1.36
C ALA A 509 9.02 23.66 -0.12
N GLY A 510 9.52 22.41 -0.22
CA GLY A 510 9.45 21.42 0.85
C GLY A 510 10.46 21.62 1.98
N PRO A 511 10.17 21.10 3.20
CA PRO A 511 11.00 21.26 4.38
C PRO A 511 12.22 20.32 4.37
N THR A 512 13.17 20.58 3.47
CA THR A 512 14.36 19.75 3.25
C THR A 512 15.13 19.38 4.54
N PRO A 513 15.40 20.30 5.50
CA PRO A 513 16.10 19.95 6.75
C PRO A 513 15.36 18.93 7.61
N LEU A 514 14.02 18.94 7.61
CA LEU A 514 13.22 17.98 8.38
C LEU A 514 13.38 16.56 7.83
N PHE A 515 13.56 16.40 6.51
CA PHE A 515 13.77 15.08 5.91
C PHE A 515 15.15 14.50 6.22
N TYR A 516 16.19 15.32 6.36
CA TYR A 516 17.48 14.86 6.89
C TYR A 516 17.34 14.37 8.33
N ALA A 517 16.68 15.17 9.20
CA ALA A 517 16.44 14.79 10.58
C ALA A 517 15.60 13.48 10.66
N ALA A 518 14.53 13.38 9.86
CA ALA A 518 13.70 12.19 9.78
C ALA A 518 14.51 10.97 9.30
N ALA A 519 15.33 11.10 8.25
CA ALA A 519 16.16 10.01 7.74
C ALA A 519 17.15 9.50 8.80
N LEU A 520 17.77 10.40 9.56
CA LEU A 520 18.69 10.03 10.66
C LEU A 520 17.94 9.39 11.84
N LEU A 521 16.79 9.93 12.23
CA LEU A 521 15.95 9.37 13.30
C LEU A 521 15.43 7.99 12.94
N MET A 522 14.92 7.81 11.71
CA MET A 522 14.44 6.52 11.21
C MET A 522 15.56 5.48 11.17
N LEU A 523 16.74 5.88 10.70
CA LEU A 523 17.91 5.01 10.70
C LEU A 523 18.29 4.61 12.13
N GLY A 524 18.44 5.58 13.04
CA GLY A 524 18.73 5.32 14.46
C GLY A 524 17.71 4.41 15.13
N ALA A 525 16.41 4.62 14.88
CA ALA A 525 15.34 3.77 15.35
C ALA A 525 15.42 2.34 14.79
N ALA A 526 15.79 2.17 13.51
CA ALA A 526 16.00 0.86 12.91
C ALA A 526 17.16 0.11 13.57
N PHE A 527 18.27 0.80 13.87
CA PHE A 527 19.40 0.22 14.63
C PHE A 527 18.98 -0.22 16.03
N LEU A 528 18.30 0.65 16.77
CA LEU A 528 17.82 0.37 18.12
C LEU A 528 16.85 -0.81 18.14
N ALA A 529 15.92 -0.87 17.18
CA ALA A 529 14.95 -1.97 17.05
C ALA A 529 15.63 -3.31 16.71
N ALA A 530 16.66 -3.29 15.86
CA ALA A 530 17.44 -4.49 15.55
C ALA A 530 18.25 -4.99 16.77
N GLU A 531 18.85 -4.07 17.54
CA GLU A 531 19.67 -4.38 18.70
C GLU A 531 18.86 -4.89 19.89
N THR A 532 17.75 -4.22 20.22
CA THR A 532 16.83 -4.69 21.28
C THR A 532 16.32 -6.09 21.00
N ARG A 533 16.01 -6.43 19.75
CA ARG A 533 15.57 -7.79 19.39
C ARG A 533 16.64 -8.84 19.56
N ARG A 534 17.88 -8.54 19.18
CA ARG A 534 19.00 -9.45 19.41
C ARG A 534 19.12 -9.82 20.89
N ASN A 535 18.96 -8.84 21.77
CA ASN A 535 19.03 -9.04 23.23
C ASN A 535 17.85 -9.82 23.80
N LEU A 536 16.71 -9.91 23.10
CA LEU A 536 15.56 -10.73 23.50
C LEU A 536 15.69 -12.19 23.03
N THR A 537 16.51 -12.45 22.02
CA THR A 537 16.72 -13.78 21.42
C THR A 537 18.00 -14.47 21.87
N ALA A 538 18.93 -13.72 22.44
CA ALA A 538 20.14 -14.22 23.10
C ALA A 538 19.82 -14.52 24.57
#